data_AF-A0A1Z1W2G7-F1
#
_entry.id   AF-A0A1Z1W2G7-F1
#
_cell.length_a   1.000
_cell.length_b   1.000
_cell.length_c   1.000
_cell.angle_alpha   90.00
_cell.angle_beta   90.00
_cell.angle_gamma   90.00
#
_symmetry.space_group_name_H-M   'P 1'
#
loop_
_entity.id
_entity.type
_entity.pdbx_description
1 polymer ?
#
loop_
_entity_poly.entity_id
_entity_poly.type
_entity_poly.pdbx_seq_one_letter_code
_entity_poly.pdbx_strand_id
1 'polypeptide(L)'
;MAAAAAQTIADVVRYNELFTTDQFADGLRPFNGQPGTIVAGKKRPANGENSTPVVSPEVLQPLLAACLYMVQTLGPHVVEFVGRVAEARRERDALARPVYIRAGKRTSGEEGTPGDAQCPLDGRTRNALLTAIEHRISEGRPLDRPPSHQISRRRNNNTLASTDPLLPVNFSAVARDADIGSFPMPWVNLLREDLERAVTAVGVEAPFGRDAAEVPRADGKGPVPWTAPIGELDMDPLVARMRSACLLLTAAVSGMRASELAELLVGCRRPPQESYRGLRRFRIGGKLIKGQALGGTDDEWVVTDEVYEAIALAERLHDSSSPHLFRVSGFASTYKHFRSWVNSPAGQRLGLAPIPDGPVNLRMLRRTLAVELAYRPGGLLAAKIHLKHVSVITTEGYANRPGGSQSRFLAEVGKEEEKRNLVIVTEEWENARAGIKPSGPGARDLLEFFQSVDGKLDDALQTAPNVITNDQQVRGMLTKRAKTLHLGSANYCWFADPAKALCLKLAGTPTVDRPLIGMCDSARCPQATHHPRHRPVWEKTVEQNKVFIGMLGRGQKAERTCLEAELARAEKVIAAIDAASGGPTAAAGTEG
;
A
#
# COMPACT_ATOMS: atom_id res chain seq x y z
N MET A 1 -10.07 25.08 10.28
CA MET A 1 -9.85 25.37 11.71
C MET A 1 -11.13 25.17 12.55
N ALA A 2 -12.26 25.81 12.24
CA ALA A 2 -13.49 25.70 13.04
C ALA A 2 -13.97 24.25 13.32
N ALA A 3 -13.95 23.37 12.32
CA ALA A 3 -14.36 21.97 12.50
C ALA A 3 -13.45 21.17 13.43
N ALA A 4 -12.14 21.48 13.41
CA ALA A 4 -11.17 20.82 14.29
C ALA A 4 -11.34 21.31 15.73
N ALA A 5 -11.52 22.62 15.93
CA ALA A 5 -11.77 23.19 17.26
C ALA A 5 -13.06 22.65 17.90
N ALA A 6 -14.15 22.56 17.12
CA ALA A 6 -15.41 21.94 17.59
C ALA A 6 -15.23 20.45 17.94
N GLN A 7 -14.42 19.72 17.16
CA GLN A 7 -14.13 18.32 17.45
C GLN A 7 -13.29 18.16 18.72
N THR A 8 -12.28 19.01 18.94
CA THR A 8 -11.45 19.00 20.15
C THR A 8 -12.29 19.18 21.41
N ILE A 9 -13.25 20.11 21.42
CA ILE A 9 -14.16 20.31 22.56
C ILE A 9 -15.02 19.07 22.79
N ALA A 10 -15.53 18.45 21.73
CA ALA A 10 -16.31 17.22 21.83
C ALA A 10 -15.47 16.02 22.33
N ASP A 11 -14.21 15.96 21.94
CA ASP A 11 -13.29 14.89 22.34
C ASP A 11 -12.89 15.03 23.82
N VAL A 12 -12.61 16.25 24.30
CA VAL A 12 -12.31 16.50 25.72
C VAL A 12 -13.44 16.01 26.63
N VAL A 13 -14.70 16.25 26.26
CA VAL A 13 -15.86 15.76 27.02
C VAL A 13 -16.01 14.23 26.95
N ARG A 14 -15.47 13.56 25.92
CA ARG A 14 -15.46 12.07 25.88
C ARG A 14 -14.45 11.46 26.85
N TYR A 15 -13.44 12.22 27.25
CA TYR A 15 -12.47 11.81 28.25
C TYR A 15 -12.84 12.30 29.66
N ASN A 16 -14.12 12.61 29.90
CA ASN A 16 -14.60 13.19 31.16
C ASN A 16 -14.14 12.40 32.39
N GLU A 17 -14.22 11.07 32.30
CA GLU A 17 -13.81 10.12 33.34
C GLU A 17 -12.31 10.16 33.70
N LEU A 18 -11.46 10.76 32.85
CA LEU A 18 -10.03 10.92 33.12
C LEU A 18 -9.72 12.21 33.92
N PHE A 19 -10.68 13.13 34.05
CA PHE A 19 -10.49 14.34 34.86
C PHE A 19 -10.82 14.03 36.31
N THR A 20 -9.92 14.35 37.24
CA THR A 20 -10.09 14.07 38.68
C THR A 20 -10.64 15.24 39.49
N THR A 21 -10.69 16.44 38.89
CA THR A 21 -11.00 17.70 39.60
C THR A 21 -12.07 18.52 38.89
N ASP A 22 -12.03 18.59 37.56
CA ASP A 22 -12.94 19.40 36.74
C ASP A 22 -13.74 18.53 35.74
N GLN A 23 -14.46 17.52 36.24
CA GLN A 23 -15.33 16.72 35.39
C GLN A 23 -16.51 17.58 34.88
N PHE A 24 -16.80 17.45 33.59
CA PHE A 24 -18.02 17.93 32.98
C PHE A 24 -19.24 17.22 33.56
N ALA A 25 -20.40 17.88 33.53
CA ALA A 25 -21.65 17.26 33.96
C ALA A 25 -21.99 16.00 33.15
N ASP A 26 -22.47 14.96 33.83
CA ASP A 26 -22.87 13.71 33.19
C ASP A 26 -23.93 13.94 32.10
N GLY A 27 -23.69 13.35 30.94
CA GLY A 27 -24.56 13.49 29.77
C GLY A 27 -24.36 14.79 28.97
N LEU A 28 -23.37 15.63 29.30
CA LEU A 28 -23.01 16.78 28.47
C LEU A 28 -22.68 16.32 27.03
N ARG A 29 -23.42 16.87 26.06
CA ARG A 29 -23.19 16.64 24.63
C ARG A 29 -22.86 17.95 23.94
N PRO A 30 -21.57 18.30 23.78
CA PRO A 30 -21.18 19.49 23.04
C PRO A 30 -21.89 19.55 21.68
N PHE A 31 -22.44 20.73 21.37
CA PHE A 31 -23.16 20.98 20.12
C PHE A 31 -24.33 20.01 19.85
N ASN A 32 -25.03 19.58 20.91
CA ASN A 32 -26.12 18.60 20.85
C ASN A 32 -25.70 17.26 20.21
N GLY A 33 -24.42 16.89 20.32
CA GLY A 33 -23.86 15.67 19.74
C GLY A 33 -23.63 15.74 18.23
N GLN A 34 -23.74 16.93 17.62
CA GLN A 34 -23.46 17.09 16.21
C GLN A 34 -21.94 16.98 15.93
N PRO A 35 -21.53 16.35 14.81
CA PRO A 35 -20.13 16.28 14.43
C PRO A 35 -19.55 17.69 14.21
N GLY A 36 -18.30 17.93 14.61
CA GLY A 36 -17.66 19.24 14.46
C GLY A 36 -17.67 19.80 13.03
N THR A 37 -17.79 18.94 12.02
CA THR A 37 -17.97 19.36 10.62
C THR A 37 -19.32 20.03 10.35
N ILE A 38 -20.40 19.57 10.98
CA ILE A 38 -21.74 20.18 10.83
C ILE A 38 -21.80 21.49 11.63
N VAL A 39 -21.21 21.49 12.83
CA VAL A 39 -21.05 22.71 13.66
C VAL A 39 -20.28 23.79 12.90
N ALA A 40 -19.26 23.41 12.12
CA ALA A 40 -18.51 24.31 11.26
C ALA A 40 -19.19 24.64 9.92
N GLY A 41 -20.48 24.35 9.76
CA GLY A 41 -21.27 24.72 8.59
C GLY A 41 -21.03 23.87 7.33
N LYS A 42 -20.29 22.76 7.39
CA LYS A 42 -20.15 21.86 6.24
C LYS A 42 -21.42 21.04 6.05
N LYS A 43 -22.18 21.34 5.00
CA LYS A 43 -23.34 20.55 4.58
C LYS A 43 -22.90 19.13 4.16
N ARG A 44 -23.60 18.11 4.64
CA ARG A 44 -23.52 16.77 4.02
C ARG A 44 -24.15 16.85 2.62
N PRO A 45 -23.65 16.12 1.62
CA PRO A 45 -24.36 15.96 0.35
C PRO A 45 -25.77 15.41 0.64
N ALA A 46 -26.78 15.99 -0.02
CA ALA A 46 -28.20 15.79 0.28
C ALA A 46 -28.70 14.33 0.14
N ASN A 47 -27.89 13.50 -0.49
CA ASN A 47 -28.15 12.13 -0.92
C ASN A 47 -27.37 11.07 -0.10
N GLY A 48 -26.60 11.47 0.92
CA GLY A 48 -25.87 10.52 1.77
C GLY A 48 -24.64 9.86 1.10
N GLU A 49 -24.28 10.30 -0.10
CA GLU A 49 -23.13 9.80 -0.85
C GLU A 49 -21.79 10.12 -0.17
N ASN A 50 -20.89 9.13 -0.15
CA ASN A 50 -19.54 9.31 0.38
C ASN A 50 -18.72 10.17 -0.59
N SER A 51 -18.49 11.43 -0.22
CA SER A 51 -17.79 12.45 -1.02
C SER A 51 -16.26 12.28 -1.08
N THR A 52 -15.70 11.18 -0.54
CA THR A 52 -14.25 10.97 -0.59
C THR A 52 -13.86 10.45 -1.97
N PRO A 53 -13.03 11.19 -2.74
CA PRO A 53 -12.56 10.72 -4.04
C PRO A 53 -11.64 9.50 -3.91
N VAL A 54 -11.57 8.69 -4.96
CA VAL A 54 -10.52 7.68 -5.11
C VAL A 54 -9.19 8.35 -5.47
N VAL A 55 -8.07 7.75 -5.07
CA VAL A 55 -6.74 8.10 -5.61
C VAL A 55 -6.69 7.68 -7.07
N SER A 56 -6.21 8.56 -7.96
CA SER A 56 -6.07 8.25 -9.39
C SER A 56 -5.04 7.13 -9.62
N PRO A 57 -5.23 6.28 -10.65
CA PRO A 57 -4.25 5.23 -10.99
C PRO A 57 -2.85 5.79 -11.26
N GLU A 58 -2.76 6.95 -11.92
CA GLU A 58 -1.50 7.65 -12.23
C GLU A 58 -0.68 8.02 -10.99
N VAL A 59 -1.33 8.24 -9.84
CA VAL A 59 -0.65 8.50 -8.56
C VAL A 59 -0.45 7.20 -7.79
N LEU A 60 -1.46 6.33 -7.76
CA LEU A 60 -1.45 5.12 -6.93
C LEU A 60 -0.44 4.08 -7.41
N GLN A 61 -0.33 3.86 -8.73
CA GLN A 61 0.59 2.87 -9.30
C GLN A 61 2.07 3.16 -8.99
N PRO A 62 2.63 4.35 -9.33
CA PRO A 62 4.02 4.64 -9.00
C PRO A 62 4.26 4.72 -7.48
N LEU A 63 3.26 5.14 -6.69
CA LEU A 63 3.36 5.12 -5.23
C LEU A 63 3.52 3.69 -4.68
N LEU A 64 2.65 2.76 -5.11
CA LEU A 64 2.71 1.36 -4.66
C LEU A 64 3.98 0.67 -5.16
N ALA A 65 4.36 0.90 -6.42
CA ALA A 65 5.59 0.36 -6.99
C ALA A 65 6.83 0.82 -6.20
N ALA A 66 6.91 2.11 -5.86
CA ALA A 66 8.00 2.64 -5.04
C ALA A 66 8.01 2.06 -3.62
N CYS A 67 6.84 1.93 -2.99
CA CYS A 67 6.75 1.33 -1.65
C CYS A 67 7.18 -0.14 -1.65
N LEU A 68 6.71 -0.94 -2.62
CA LEU A 68 7.08 -2.34 -2.78
C LEU A 68 8.57 -2.49 -3.04
N TYR A 69 9.14 -1.71 -3.96
CA TYR A 69 10.58 -1.72 -4.24
C TYR A 69 11.40 -1.40 -2.98
N MET A 70 11.02 -0.37 -2.23
CA MET A 70 11.72 -0.03 -0.99
C MET A 70 11.63 -1.15 0.04
N VAL A 71 10.45 -1.74 0.25
CA VAL A 71 10.25 -2.78 1.27
C VAL A 71 10.96 -4.08 0.89
N GLN A 72 10.78 -4.55 -0.35
CA GLN A 72 11.22 -5.87 -0.78
C GLN A 72 12.68 -5.88 -1.27
N THR A 73 13.11 -4.83 -1.97
CA THR A 73 14.46 -4.77 -2.56
C THR A 73 15.45 -4.08 -1.62
N LEU A 74 15.10 -2.90 -1.09
CA LEU A 74 16.04 -2.12 -0.26
C LEU A 74 15.99 -2.49 1.23
N GLY A 75 14.83 -2.95 1.71
CA GLY A 75 14.58 -3.25 3.13
C GLY A 75 15.64 -4.11 3.81
N PRO A 76 16.01 -5.28 3.25
CA PRO A 76 17.04 -6.14 3.83
C PRO A 76 18.39 -5.42 4.00
N HIS A 77 18.83 -4.69 2.98
CA HIS A 77 20.10 -3.94 3.02
C HIS A 77 20.07 -2.82 4.05
N VAL A 78 18.94 -2.10 4.17
CA VAL A 78 18.80 -1.02 5.17
C VAL A 78 18.88 -1.57 6.59
N VAL A 79 18.27 -2.71 6.88
CA VAL A 79 18.32 -3.33 8.22
C VAL A 79 19.75 -3.70 8.60
N GLU A 80 20.45 -4.42 7.71
CA GLU A 80 21.85 -4.80 7.92
C GLU A 80 22.73 -3.56 8.12
N PHE A 81 22.54 -2.56 7.25
CA PHE A 81 23.34 -1.35 7.27
C PHE A 81 23.12 -0.51 8.53
N VAL A 82 21.89 -0.36 9.00
CA VAL A 82 21.57 0.30 10.28
C VAL A 82 22.24 -0.42 11.44
N GLY A 83 22.22 -1.76 11.44
CA GLY A 83 22.92 -2.57 12.44
C GLY A 83 24.42 -2.28 12.50
N ARG A 84 25.08 -2.28 11.33
CA ARG A 84 26.51 -1.96 11.20
C ARG A 84 26.87 -0.55 11.66
N VAL A 85 26.06 0.45 11.30
CA VAL A 85 26.31 1.84 11.74
C VAL A 85 26.11 1.97 13.25
N ALA A 86 25.10 1.30 13.83
CA ALA A 86 24.88 1.29 15.27
C ALA A 86 26.04 0.61 16.04
N GLU A 87 26.64 -0.43 15.46
CA GLU A 87 27.83 -1.08 16.00
C GLU A 87 29.05 -0.16 15.98
N ALA A 88 29.33 0.47 14.83
CA ALA A 88 30.41 1.45 14.70
C ALA A 88 30.24 2.64 15.67
N ARG A 89 29.00 3.06 15.94
CA ARG A 89 28.68 4.06 16.98
C ARG A 89 29.06 3.56 18.37
N ARG A 90 28.70 2.33 18.74
CA ARG A 90 29.04 1.74 20.05
C ARG A 90 30.54 1.60 20.24
N GLU A 91 31.26 1.15 19.22
CA GLU A 91 32.72 1.05 19.26
C GLU A 91 33.36 2.43 19.47
N ARG A 92 32.90 3.45 18.73
CA ARG A 92 33.34 4.83 18.91
C ARG A 92 33.09 5.31 20.33
N ASP A 93 31.91 5.09 20.87
CA ASP A 93 31.54 5.56 22.21
C ASP A 93 32.35 4.81 23.30
N ALA A 94 32.78 3.57 23.04
CA ALA A 94 33.68 2.81 23.91
C ALA A 94 35.15 3.33 23.85
N LEU A 95 35.62 3.73 22.67
CA LEU A 95 36.95 4.35 22.46
C LEU A 95 37.04 5.78 23.00
N ALA A 96 35.91 6.50 23.03
CA ALA A 96 35.78 7.80 23.64
C ALA A 96 35.84 7.71 25.18
N ARG A 97 37.01 7.36 25.73
CA ARG A 97 37.32 7.60 27.15
C ARG A 97 37.02 9.08 27.43
N PRO A 98 36.27 9.44 28.49
CA PRO A 98 36.15 10.83 28.89
C PRO A 98 37.51 11.27 29.39
N VAL A 99 38.34 11.77 28.48
CA VAL A 99 39.42 12.67 28.85
C VAL A 99 38.69 13.93 29.27
N TYR A 100 38.29 13.97 30.54
CA TYR A 100 38.33 15.21 31.28
C TYR A 100 39.76 15.70 31.08
N ILE A 101 39.96 16.60 30.12
CA ILE A 101 41.07 17.52 30.21
C ILE A 101 40.83 18.14 31.59
N ARG A 102 41.64 17.74 32.58
CA ARG A 102 41.81 18.52 33.80
C ARG A 102 42.19 19.89 33.27
N ALA A 103 41.21 20.78 33.12
CA ALA A 103 41.46 22.19 33.28
C ALA A 103 42.12 22.26 34.65
N GLY A 104 43.45 22.41 34.65
CA GLY A 104 44.23 22.50 35.87
C GLY A 104 43.51 23.49 36.77
N LYS A 105 43.22 23.06 37.99
CA LYS A 105 42.80 23.97 39.05
C LYS A 105 43.84 25.10 39.02
N ARG A 106 43.43 26.30 38.60
CA ARG A 106 44.24 27.51 38.75
C ARG A 106 44.52 27.62 40.24
N THR A 107 45.72 27.22 40.67
CA THR A 107 46.27 27.69 41.92
C THR A 107 46.44 29.19 41.72
N SER A 108 45.61 29.94 42.45
CA SER A 108 45.64 31.39 42.60
C SER A 108 47.07 31.93 42.55
N GLY A 109 47.38 32.82 41.59
CA GLY A 109 48.65 33.56 41.66
C GLY A 109 49.15 34.29 40.42
N GLU A 110 48.70 34.01 39.20
CA GLU A 110 49.31 34.65 38.01
C GLU A 110 48.25 35.15 37.00
N GLU A 111 48.24 36.47 36.82
CA GLU A 111 47.48 37.19 35.80
C GLU A 111 48.09 36.94 34.41
N GLY A 112 47.72 35.81 33.80
CA GLY A 112 47.97 35.52 32.39
C GLY A 112 46.70 35.73 31.55
N THR A 113 46.85 36.46 30.44
CA THR A 113 45.85 36.71 29.40
C THR A 113 45.15 35.42 28.91
N PRO A 114 43.84 35.45 28.62
CA PRO A 114 43.11 34.29 28.11
C PRO A 114 43.36 34.12 26.60
N GLY A 115 44.45 33.45 26.26
CA GLY A 115 44.77 33.01 24.91
C GLY A 115 45.91 32.01 24.99
N ASP A 116 45.85 30.94 24.20
CA ASP A 116 46.97 30.01 23.98
C ASP A 116 47.29 28.99 25.09
N ALA A 117 46.34 28.12 25.39
CA ALA A 117 46.70 26.74 25.73
C ALA A 117 47.00 25.98 24.41
N GLN A 118 48.19 26.15 23.81
CA GLN A 118 48.63 25.26 22.73
C GLN A 118 48.61 23.81 23.27
N CYS A 119 47.84 22.93 22.65
CA CYS A 119 47.98 21.49 22.82
C CYS A 119 49.14 21.04 21.90
N PRO A 120 50.36 20.82 22.42
CA PRO A 120 51.50 20.51 21.57
C PRO A 120 51.27 19.16 20.90
N LEU A 121 51.49 19.10 19.58
CA LEU A 121 51.48 17.84 18.84
C LEU A 121 52.82 17.13 19.08
N ASP A 122 52.85 16.18 20.00
CA ASP A 122 54.08 15.42 20.26
C ASP A 122 54.44 14.52 19.05
N GLY A 123 55.72 14.12 18.97
CA GLY A 123 56.23 13.34 17.85
C GLY A 123 55.58 11.96 17.69
N ARG A 124 55.10 11.35 18.78
CA ARG A 124 54.44 10.04 18.73
C ARG A 124 53.04 10.18 18.14
N THR A 125 52.25 11.14 18.63
CA THR A 125 50.92 11.47 18.10
C THR A 125 51.01 11.91 16.64
N ARG A 126 52.01 12.73 16.29
CA ARG A 126 52.26 13.12 14.89
C ARG A 126 52.48 11.90 14.01
N ASN A 127 53.39 11.00 14.39
CA ASN A 127 53.69 9.81 13.59
C ASN A 127 52.49 8.86 13.47
N ALA A 128 51.69 8.71 14.53
CA ALA A 128 50.47 7.92 14.49
C ALA A 128 49.45 8.49 13.49
N LEU A 129 49.21 9.81 13.52
CA LEU A 129 48.32 10.50 12.56
C LEU A 129 48.83 10.38 11.12
N LEU A 130 50.14 10.55 10.88
CA LEU A 130 50.73 10.38 9.56
C LEU A 130 50.59 8.95 9.06
N THR A 131 50.78 7.96 9.92
CA THR A 131 50.60 6.55 9.59
C THR A 131 49.14 6.26 9.19
N ALA A 132 48.17 6.80 9.94
CA ALA A 132 46.76 6.66 9.63
C ALA A 132 46.37 7.32 8.28
N ILE A 133 46.93 8.51 8.00
CA ILE A 133 46.74 9.20 6.72
C ILE A 133 47.32 8.37 5.57
N GLU A 134 48.57 7.91 5.70
CA GLU A 134 49.24 7.13 4.66
C GLU A 134 48.55 5.79 4.43
N HIS A 135 48.04 5.15 5.50
CA HIS A 135 47.26 3.93 5.40
C HIS A 135 46.01 4.14 4.53
N ARG A 136 45.23 5.21 4.77
CA ARG A 136 44.08 5.56 3.91
C ARG A 136 44.48 5.80 2.46
N ILE A 137 45.59 6.48 2.21
CA ILE A 137 46.12 6.69 0.85
C ILE A 137 46.45 5.35 0.18
N SER A 138 47.15 4.46 0.90
CA SER A 138 47.56 3.16 0.38
C SER A 138 46.39 2.24 0.03
N GLU A 139 45.29 2.33 0.78
CA GLU A 139 44.06 1.57 0.52
C GLU A 139 43.14 2.24 -0.52
N GLY A 140 43.46 3.46 -0.97
CA GLY A 140 42.57 4.25 -1.81
C GLY A 140 41.29 4.68 -1.09
N ARG A 141 41.27 4.68 0.26
CA ARG A 141 40.08 4.96 1.07
C ARG A 141 39.91 6.47 1.29
N PRO A 142 38.81 7.09 0.84
CA PRO A 142 38.58 8.54 1.02
C PRO A 142 38.60 8.97 2.49
N LEU A 143 38.96 10.23 2.73
CA LEU A 143 38.76 10.87 4.03
C LEU A 143 37.27 11.01 4.34
N ASP A 144 36.89 10.92 5.61
CA ASP A 144 35.48 10.96 6.00
C ASP A 144 34.94 12.39 5.92
N ARG A 145 33.78 12.56 5.30
CA ARG A 145 33.04 13.83 5.32
C ARG A 145 32.29 13.98 6.66
N PRO A 146 32.40 15.11 7.38
CA PRO A 146 31.63 15.35 8.57
C PRO A 146 30.19 15.75 8.21
N PRO A 147 29.27 15.75 9.18
CA PRO A 147 27.91 16.23 8.95
C PRO A 147 27.87 17.68 8.44
N SER A 148 26.88 18.00 7.61
CA SER A 148 26.72 19.31 6.95
C SER A 148 26.68 20.51 7.91
N HIS A 149 26.14 20.33 9.12
CA HIS A 149 26.11 21.38 10.15
C HIS A 149 27.51 21.71 10.67
N GLN A 150 28.45 20.75 10.73
CA GLN A 150 29.83 21.01 11.12
C GLN A 150 30.58 21.80 10.04
N ILE A 151 30.36 21.46 8.77
CA ILE A 151 30.89 22.21 7.61
C ILE A 151 30.38 23.66 7.67
N SER A 152 29.07 23.83 7.88
CA SER A 152 28.43 25.15 8.00
C SER A 152 28.99 25.94 9.18
N ARG A 153 29.19 25.28 10.34
CA ARG A 153 29.76 25.92 11.53
C ARG A 153 31.21 26.38 11.29
N ARG A 154 32.05 25.55 10.66
CA ARG A 154 33.45 25.92 10.33
C ARG A 154 33.51 27.14 9.41
N ARG A 155 32.64 27.16 8.39
CA ARG A 155 32.51 28.29 7.47
C ARG A 155 32.03 29.56 8.18
N ASN A 156 30.96 29.46 8.98
CA ASN A 156 30.35 30.61 9.65
C ASN A 156 31.26 31.20 10.73
N ASN A 157 32.05 30.36 11.40
CA ASN A 157 33.02 30.79 12.41
C ASN A 157 34.37 31.20 11.80
N ASN A 158 34.48 31.25 10.46
CA ASN A 158 35.70 31.54 9.71
C ASN A 158 36.91 30.70 10.15
N THR A 159 36.66 29.45 10.57
CA THR A 159 37.72 28.53 11.03
C THR A 159 38.51 27.98 9.85
N LEU A 160 37.84 27.74 8.72
CA LEU A 160 38.42 27.39 7.43
C LEU A 160 37.65 28.16 6.35
N ALA A 161 38.35 28.63 5.31
CA ALA A 161 37.74 29.34 4.20
C ALA A 161 36.78 28.43 3.42
N SER A 162 35.80 29.01 2.73
CA SER A 162 34.85 28.26 1.88
C SER A 162 35.54 27.49 0.74
N THR A 163 36.71 27.96 0.30
CA THR A 163 37.55 27.35 -0.73
C THR A 163 38.65 26.45 -0.17
N ASP A 164 38.75 26.30 1.16
CA ASP A 164 39.78 25.46 1.78
C ASP A 164 39.50 23.96 1.48
N PRO A 165 40.46 23.22 0.89
CA PRO A 165 40.27 21.81 0.54
C PRO A 165 40.04 20.91 1.77
N LEU A 166 40.42 21.35 2.97
CA LEU A 166 40.23 20.64 4.23
C LEU A 166 38.88 20.94 4.91
N LEU A 167 38.12 21.92 4.39
CA LEU A 167 36.79 22.25 4.91
C LEU A 167 35.86 21.02 5.03
N PRO A 168 35.76 20.12 4.03
CA PRO A 168 34.91 18.94 4.11
C PRO A 168 35.54 17.76 4.87
N VAL A 169 36.70 17.89 5.53
CA VAL A 169 37.39 16.75 6.17
C VAL A 169 36.98 16.55 7.63
N ASN A 170 36.64 15.32 8.00
CA ASN A 170 36.35 14.95 9.39
C ASN A 170 37.66 14.58 10.12
N PHE A 171 38.32 15.56 10.72
CA PHE A 171 39.56 15.35 11.45
C PHE A 171 39.43 14.41 12.65
N SER A 172 38.25 14.34 13.28
CA SER A 172 37.98 13.37 14.34
C SER A 172 37.95 11.94 13.84
N ALA A 173 37.71 11.70 12.55
CA ALA A 173 37.87 10.37 11.96
C ALA A 173 39.35 10.01 11.77
N VAL A 174 40.18 10.95 11.32
CA VAL A 174 41.63 10.76 11.18
C VAL A 174 42.29 10.48 12.54
N ALA A 175 41.88 11.20 13.60
CA ALA A 175 42.34 10.92 14.95
C ALA A 175 41.97 9.51 15.42
N ARG A 176 40.74 9.04 15.12
CA ARG A 176 40.30 7.70 15.52
C ARG A 176 41.07 6.59 14.83
N ASP A 177 41.43 6.74 13.55
CA ASP A 177 42.26 5.76 12.85
C ASP A 177 43.67 5.65 13.44
N ALA A 178 44.09 6.65 14.21
CA ALA A 178 45.35 6.67 14.96
C ALA A 178 45.14 6.36 16.46
N ASP A 179 43.98 5.83 16.85
CA ASP A 179 43.57 5.56 18.24
C ASP A 179 43.63 6.77 19.19
N ILE A 180 43.37 7.98 18.65
CA ILE A 180 43.36 9.24 19.38
C ILE A 180 41.92 9.73 19.56
N GLY A 181 41.56 10.07 20.81
CA GLY A 181 40.18 10.45 21.16
C GLY A 181 39.72 11.82 20.67
N SER A 182 40.63 12.74 20.30
CA SER A 182 40.25 14.06 19.78
C SER A 182 41.27 14.65 18.81
N PHE A 183 40.82 15.57 17.94
CA PHE A 183 41.67 16.30 17.00
C PHE A 183 41.53 17.82 17.25
N PRO A 184 42.47 18.44 17.98
CA PRO A 184 42.52 19.89 18.14
C PRO A 184 42.70 20.63 16.81
N MET A 185 41.94 21.70 16.60
CA MET A 185 42.03 22.50 15.37
C MET A 185 43.44 23.04 15.04
N PRO A 186 44.29 23.43 16.01
CA PRO A 186 45.65 23.87 15.69
C PRO A 186 46.49 22.81 14.95
N TRP A 187 46.18 21.51 15.10
CA TRP A 187 46.89 20.44 14.41
C TRP A 187 46.61 20.41 12.90
N VAL A 188 45.52 21.01 12.44
CA VAL A 188 45.21 21.12 11.01
C VAL A 188 46.34 21.86 10.28
N ASN A 189 46.87 22.94 10.86
CA ASN A 189 47.96 23.70 10.25
C ASN A 189 49.29 22.94 10.30
N LEU A 190 49.53 22.15 11.36
CA LEU A 190 50.75 21.35 11.52
C LEU A 190 50.81 20.12 10.60
N LEU A 191 49.65 19.64 10.14
CA LEU A 191 49.48 18.46 9.27
C LEU A 191 48.89 18.83 7.91
N ARG A 192 48.89 20.12 7.55
CA ARG A 192 48.15 20.63 6.38
C ARG A 192 48.60 19.97 5.09
N GLU A 193 49.91 19.91 4.85
CA GLU A 193 50.48 19.32 3.63
C GLU A 193 50.06 17.86 3.46
N ASP A 194 50.12 17.06 4.53
CA ASP A 194 49.74 15.65 4.51
C ASP A 194 48.23 15.45 4.31
N LEU A 195 47.41 16.27 4.96
CA LEU A 195 45.95 16.23 4.81
C LEU A 195 45.52 16.64 3.40
N GLU A 196 46.12 17.69 2.83
CA GLU A 196 45.84 18.14 1.46
C GLU A 196 46.32 17.14 0.42
N ARG A 197 47.48 16.50 0.65
CA ARG A 197 47.96 15.37 -0.14
C ARG A 197 46.96 14.22 -0.12
N ALA A 198 46.43 13.87 1.05
CA ALA A 198 45.41 12.83 1.18
C ALA A 198 44.10 13.20 0.47
N VAL A 199 43.62 14.43 0.63
CA VAL A 199 42.43 14.92 -0.10
C VAL A 199 42.64 14.82 -1.62
N THR A 200 43.83 15.16 -2.11
CA THR A 200 44.16 15.06 -3.53
C THR A 200 44.24 13.61 -4.01
N ALA A 201 44.82 12.72 -3.20
CA ALA A 201 45.03 11.32 -3.57
C ALA A 201 43.74 10.48 -3.53
N VAL A 202 42.92 10.63 -2.49
CA VAL A 202 41.76 9.75 -2.23
C VAL A 202 40.42 10.48 -2.09
N GLY A 203 40.42 11.81 -2.10
CA GLY A 203 39.20 12.61 -1.97
C GLY A 203 38.56 12.56 -0.58
N VAL A 204 37.33 13.08 -0.51
CA VAL A 204 36.54 13.16 0.72
C VAL A 204 35.11 12.70 0.47
N GLU A 205 34.67 11.69 1.20
CA GLU A 205 33.36 11.07 1.01
C GLU A 205 32.66 10.72 2.32
N ALA A 206 31.33 10.64 2.29
CA ALA A 206 30.55 10.19 3.43
C ALA A 206 31.06 8.81 3.94
N PRO A 207 31.08 8.59 5.26
CA PRO A 207 31.79 7.46 5.87
C PRO A 207 31.16 6.09 5.60
N PHE A 208 29.87 6.03 5.28
CA PHE A 208 29.15 4.77 5.14
C PHE A 208 28.57 4.59 3.74
N GLY A 209 28.34 3.34 3.34
CA GLY A 209 27.67 3.01 2.06
C GLY A 209 28.52 3.25 0.81
N ARG A 210 29.86 3.30 0.95
CA ARG A 210 30.80 3.48 -0.17
C ARG A 210 30.79 2.27 -1.11
N ASP A 211 30.78 1.07 -0.54
CA ASP A 211 30.75 -0.21 -1.27
C ASP A 211 29.37 -0.87 -1.17
N ALA A 212 28.32 -0.09 -1.41
CA ALA A 212 26.96 -0.58 -1.32
C ALA A 212 26.70 -1.66 -2.38
N ALA A 213 26.18 -2.81 -1.94
CA ALA A 213 25.81 -3.90 -2.84
C ALA A 213 24.87 -3.44 -3.96
N GLU A 214 25.01 -4.05 -5.13
CA GLU A 214 24.15 -3.78 -6.26
C GLU A 214 22.78 -4.43 -6.10
N VAL A 215 21.74 -3.70 -6.48
CA VAL A 215 20.36 -4.18 -6.57
C VAL A 215 19.82 -3.91 -7.98
N PRO A 216 18.84 -4.71 -8.46
CA PRO A 216 18.17 -4.41 -9.72
C PRO A 216 17.50 -3.04 -9.63
N ARG A 217 17.69 -2.18 -10.63
CA ARG A 217 16.94 -0.92 -10.72
C ARG A 217 15.45 -1.20 -10.91
N ALA A 218 14.60 -0.34 -10.36
CA ALA A 218 13.14 -0.48 -10.45
C ALA A 218 12.61 -0.34 -11.89
N ASP A 219 13.35 0.32 -12.79
CA ASP A 219 13.03 0.46 -14.21
C ASP A 219 13.56 -0.70 -15.08
N GLY A 220 14.21 -1.70 -14.46
CA GLY A 220 14.80 -2.84 -15.16
C GLY A 220 16.06 -2.51 -15.98
N LYS A 221 16.61 -1.29 -15.89
CA LYS A 221 17.77 -0.85 -16.70
C LYS A 221 19.13 -1.25 -16.12
N GLY A 222 19.21 -2.45 -15.54
CA GLY A 222 20.42 -3.02 -14.96
C GLY A 222 20.59 -2.78 -13.45
N PRO A 223 21.75 -3.15 -12.90
CA PRO A 223 22.04 -3.00 -11.47
C PRO A 223 22.38 -1.56 -11.08
N VAL A 224 22.22 -1.25 -9.80
CA VAL A 224 22.66 0.01 -9.18
C VAL A 224 23.02 -0.23 -7.72
N PRO A 225 24.04 0.44 -7.14
CA PRO A 225 24.27 0.40 -5.70
C PRO A 225 23.02 0.82 -4.93
N TRP A 226 22.59 0.05 -3.93
CA TRP A 226 21.31 0.30 -3.25
C TRP A 226 21.27 1.66 -2.53
N THR A 227 22.43 2.19 -2.13
CA THR A 227 22.60 3.55 -1.61
C THR A 227 23.80 4.25 -2.25
N ALA A 228 23.77 5.57 -2.28
CA ALA A 228 24.98 6.38 -2.41
C ALA A 228 25.68 6.47 -1.04
N PRO A 229 26.95 6.89 -0.97
CA PRO A 229 27.61 7.16 0.29
C PRO A 229 26.78 8.10 1.17
N ILE A 230 26.61 7.73 2.43
CA ILE A 230 25.64 8.34 3.34
C ILE A 230 26.30 8.70 4.68
N GLY A 231 25.94 9.88 5.19
CA GLY A 231 26.44 10.38 6.46
C GLY A 231 25.72 9.76 7.64
N GLU A 232 26.33 9.86 8.82
CA GLU A 232 25.75 9.32 10.05
C GLU A 232 24.40 9.96 10.42
N LEU A 233 24.23 11.26 10.16
CA LEU A 233 22.97 11.97 10.43
C LEU A 233 21.86 11.67 9.41
N ASP A 234 22.21 11.10 8.25
CA ASP A 234 21.26 10.77 7.20
C ASP A 234 20.60 9.40 7.42
N MET A 235 21.05 8.67 8.45
CA MET A 235 20.51 7.36 8.85
C MET A 235 19.07 7.44 9.35
N ASP A 236 18.77 8.38 10.25
CA ASP A 236 17.41 8.52 10.79
C ASP A 236 16.42 8.91 9.68
N PRO A 237 16.73 9.85 8.77
CA PRO A 237 15.95 10.08 7.56
C PRO A 237 15.75 8.83 6.68
N LEU A 238 16.79 8.01 6.49
CA LEU A 238 16.69 6.76 5.72
C LEU A 238 15.69 5.79 6.37
N VAL A 239 15.83 5.55 7.68
CA VAL A 239 14.92 4.69 8.46
C VAL A 239 13.50 5.25 8.44
N ALA A 240 13.33 6.56 8.63
CA ALA A 240 12.03 7.21 8.59
C ALA A 240 11.36 7.06 7.22
N ARG A 241 12.10 7.16 6.11
CA ARG A 241 11.59 6.90 4.76
C ARG A 241 11.16 5.45 4.57
N MET A 242 11.95 4.49 5.07
CA MET A 242 11.57 3.08 4.98
C MET A 242 10.29 2.78 5.77
N ARG A 243 10.19 3.29 7.00
CA ARG A 243 8.98 3.19 7.82
C ARG A 243 7.78 3.87 7.16
N SER A 244 8.01 4.97 6.43
CA SER A 244 6.97 5.64 5.62
C SER A 244 6.47 4.77 4.47
N ALA A 245 7.37 4.08 3.76
CA ALA A 245 7.01 3.10 2.72
C ALA A 245 6.15 1.98 3.30
N CYS A 246 6.55 1.41 4.45
CA CYS A 246 5.79 0.37 5.14
C CYS A 246 4.38 0.84 5.52
N LEU A 247 4.25 2.05 6.09
CA LEU A 247 2.95 2.64 6.45
C LEU A 247 2.07 2.88 5.22
N LEU A 248 2.63 3.46 4.15
CA LEU A 248 1.90 3.76 2.91
C LEU A 248 1.39 2.48 2.25
N LEU A 249 2.25 1.46 2.13
CA LEU A 249 1.88 0.15 1.58
C LEU A 249 0.81 -0.52 2.43
N THR A 250 1.01 -0.57 3.76
CA THR A 250 0.04 -1.16 4.69
C THR A 250 -1.30 -0.46 4.56
N ALA A 251 -1.33 0.87 4.58
CA ALA A 251 -2.56 1.65 4.48
C ALA A 251 -3.29 1.44 3.14
N ALA A 252 -2.55 1.37 2.03
CA ALA A 252 -3.12 1.23 0.71
C ALA A 252 -3.70 -0.17 0.45
N VAL A 253 -3.02 -1.22 0.92
CA VAL A 253 -3.36 -2.62 0.59
C VAL A 253 -4.28 -3.28 1.63
N SER A 254 -4.23 -2.87 2.90
CA SER A 254 -5.17 -3.34 3.93
C SER A 254 -6.43 -2.49 4.04
N GLY A 255 -6.36 -1.23 3.59
CA GLY A 255 -7.41 -0.26 3.77
C GLY A 255 -7.72 0.08 5.23
N MET A 256 -6.89 -0.28 6.21
CA MET A 256 -7.12 0.01 7.64
C MET A 256 -7.36 1.51 7.91
N ARG A 257 -8.18 1.81 8.91
CA ARG A 257 -8.45 3.19 9.35
C ARG A 257 -7.23 3.76 10.06
N ALA A 258 -7.18 5.09 10.14
CA ALA A 258 -6.11 5.80 10.85
C ALA A 258 -5.96 5.35 12.31
N SER A 259 -7.07 5.15 13.02
CA SER A 259 -7.06 4.64 14.39
C SER A 259 -6.56 3.19 14.46
N GLU A 260 -6.95 2.33 13.52
CA GLU A 260 -6.54 0.92 13.50
C GLU A 260 -5.04 0.78 13.18
N LEU A 261 -4.51 1.62 12.28
CA LEU A 261 -3.08 1.69 11.97
C LEU A 261 -2.26 2.22 13.16
N ALA A 262 -2.81 3.19 13.92
CA ALA A 262 -2.13 3.77 15.08
C ALA A 262 -2.04 2.79 16.25
N GLU A 263 -3.00 1.86 16.36
CA GLU A 263 -3.06 0.83 17.40
C GLU A 263 -2.27 -0.44 17.06
N LEU A 264 -1.62 -0.51 15.89
CA LEU A 264 -0.72 -1.62 15.61
C LEU A 264 0.50 -1.54 16.53
N LEU A 265 0.73 -2.62 17.28
CA LEU A 265 1.89 -2.77 18.16
C LEU A 265 3.02 -3.52 17.45
N VAL A 266 4.24 -3.35 17.96
CA VAL A 266 5.37 -4.21 17.58
C VAL A 266 5.06 -5.66 17.96
N GLY A 267 5.33 -6.61 17.07
CA GLY A 267 4.99 -8.01 17.28
C GLY A 267 3.51 -8.32 16.96
N CYS A 268 2.82 -7.46 16.22
CA CYS A 268 1.43 -7.68 15.86
C CYS A 268 1.24 -8.81 14.83
N ARG A 269 2.31 -9.25 14.14
CA ARG A 269 2.23 -10.37 13.19
C ARG A 269 1.86 -11.66 13.89
N ARG A 270 0.87 -12.36 13.35
CA ARG A 270 0.54 -13.74 13.75
C ARG A 270 1.35 -14.73 12.91
N PRO A 271 1.68 -15.92 13.45
CA PRO A 271 2.31 -16.97 12.66
C PRO A 271 1.48 -17.26 11.40
N PRO A 272 2.10 -17.36 10.20
CA PRO A 272 1.38 -17.70 8.99
C PRO A 272 0.68 -19.05 9.14
N GLN A 273 -0.56 -19.14 8.66
CA GLN A 273 -1.32 -20.39 8.72
C GLN A 273 -1.48 -20.96 7.32
N GLU A 274 -1.11 -22.23 7.16
CA GLU A 274 -1.31 -22.96 5.92
C GLU A 274 -2.64 -23.72 6.02
N SER A 275 -3.67 -23.19 5.34
CA SER A 275 -5.00 -23.83 5.32
C SER A 275 -5.09 -25.00 4.32
N TYR A 276 -4.21 -25.01 3.32
CA TYR A 276 -4.07 -26.05 2.29
C TYR A 276 -2.70 -25.87 1.60
N ARG A 277 -2.13 -26.90 0.97
CA ARG A 277 -0.79 -26.85 0.34
C ARG A 277 -0.66 -25.61 -0.57
N GLY A 278 0.25 -24.70 -0.21
CA GLY A 278 0.55 -23.49 -0.97
C GLY A 278 -0.39 -22.29 -0.71
N LEU A 279 -1.47 -22.46 0.07
CA LEU A 279 -2.36 -21.37 0.47
C LEU A 279 -2.04 -20.90 1.90
N ARG A 280 -1.11 -19.96 2.00
CA ARG A 280 -0.73 -19.30 3.25
C ARG A 280 -1.63 -18.10 3.52
N ARG A 281 -2.16 -18.02 4.74
CA ARG A 281 -2.92 -16.88 5.26
C ARG A 281 -2.04 -16.10 6.23
N PHE A 282 -1.87 -14.82 5.95
CA PHE A 282 -1.16 -13.89 6.81
C PHE A 282 -2.16 -13.08 7.63
N ARG A 283 -1.89 -12.94 8.92
CA ARG A 283 -2.72 -12.14 9.81
C ARG A 283 -1.88 -11.22 10.67
N ILE A 284 -2.48 -10.08 11.02
CA ILE A 284 -1.94 -9.12 11.97
C ILE A 284 -2.98 -8.81 13.04
N GLY A 285 -2.57 -8.81 14.30
CA GLY A 285 -3.38 -8.39 15.43
C GLY A 285 -3.46 -6.87 15.50
N GLY A 286 -4.60 -6.35 15.89
CA GLY A 286 -4.82 -4.93 16.13
C GLY A 286 -6.04 -4.72 17.02
N LYS A 287 -6.57 -3.49 17.00
CA LYS A 287 -7.76 -3.14 17.77
C LYS A 287 -8.86 -2.57 16.89
N LEU A 288 -10.08 -3.05 17.10
CA LEU A 288 -11.29 -2.44 16.58
C LEU A 288 -11.71 -1.31 17.52
N ILE A 289 -11.57 -0.07 17.08
CA ILE A 289 -11.90 1.12 17.89
C ILE A 289 -13.34 1.62 17.63
N LYS A 290 -13.78 1.60 16.37
CA LYS A 290 -15.04 2.25 16.00
C LYS A 290 -16.24 1.51 16.58
N GLY A 291 -17.01 2.19 17.42
CA GLY A 291 -18.22 1.64 18.03
C GLY A 291 -17.98 0.70 19.21
N GLN A 292 -16.76 0.66 19.74
CA GLN A 292 -16.37 -0.10 20.92
C GLN A 292 -16.15 0.82 22.13
N ALA A 293 -16.03 0.23 23.32
CA ALA A 293 -15.62 0.94 24.53
C ALA A 293 -14.18 1.48 24.41
N LEU A 294 -13.78 2.33 25.37
CA LEU A 294 -12.43 2.89 25.42
C LEU A 294 -11.38 1.76 25.48
N GLY A 295 -10.28 1.95 24.75
CA GLY A 295 -9.25 0.92 24.54
C GLY A 295 -9.56 -0.08 23.42
N GLY A 296 -10.77 -0.05 22.83
CA GLY A 296 -11.18 -0.91 21.74
C GLY A 296 -11.25 -2.39 22.10
N THR A 297 -11.59 -3.23 21.12
CA THR A 297 -11.57 -4.69 21.27
C THR A 297 -10.50 -5.28 20.38
N ASP A 298 -9.80 -6.31 20.86
CA ASP A 298 -8.80 -7.00 20.07
C ASP A 298 -9.43 -7.65 18.84
N ASP A 299 -8.76 -7.51 17.70
CA ASP A 299 -9.27 -7.95 16.41
C ASP A 299 -8.09 -8.29 15.49
N GLU A 300 -8.34 -9.02 14.41
CA GLU A 300 -7.32 -9.41 13.45
C GLU A 300 -7.63 -8.88 12.06
N TRP A 301 -6.59 -8.69 11.26
CA TRP A 301 -6.68 -8.36 9.85
C TRP A 301 -6.02 -9.47 9.05
N VAL A 302 -6.76 -10.01 8.08
CA VAL A 302 -6.16 -10.84 7.03
C VAL A 302 -5.54 -9.90 6.00
N VAL A 303 -4.25 -10.10 5.73
CA VAL A 303 -3.45 -9.24 4.86
C VAL A 303 -2.71 -10.07 3.81
N THR A 304 -2.15 -9.40 2.80
CA THR A 304 -1.28 -10.03 1.81
C THR A 304 0.13 -10.24 2.35
N ASP A 305 0.93 -11.04 1.65
CA ASP A 305 2.34 -11.28 2.00
C ASP A 305 3.14 -9.97 2.03
N GLU A 306 2.90 -9.08 1.07
CA GLU A 306 3.61 -7.80 0.95
C GLU A 306 3.36 -6.88 2.15
N VAL A 307 2.13 -6.87 2.68
CA VAL A 307 1.81 -6.12 3.92
C VAL A 307 2.44 -6.79 5.12
N TYR A 308 2.46 -8.12 5.17
CA TYR A 308 3.09 -8.87 6.25
C TYR A 308 4.60 -8.61 6.32
N GLU A 309 5.28 -8.60 5.18
CA GLU A 309 6.71 -8.26 5.07
C GLU A 309 6.98 -6.78 5.35
N ALA A 310 6.09 -5.87 4.94
CA ALA A 310 6.20 -4.45 5.29
C ALA A 310 6.15 -4.24 6.81
N ILE A 311 5.29 -4.98 7.51
CA ILE A 311 5.19 -4.95 8.97
C ILE A 311 6.45 -5.56 9.60
N ALA A 312 6.94 -6.70 9.08
CA ALA A 312 8.19 -7.30 9.55
C ALA A 312 9.38 -6.32 9.42
N LEU A 313 9.48 -5.61 8.29
CA LEU A 313 10.51 -4.60 8.09
C LEU A 313 10.34 -3.40 9.05
N ALA A 314 9.10 -2.93 9.25
CA ALA A 314 8.82 -1.84 10.17
C ALA A 314 9.17 -2.22 11.63
N GLU A 315 8.96 -3.48 12.03
CA GLU A 315 9.34 -4.02 13.34
C GLU A 315 10.87 -4.05 13.50
N ARG A 316 11.61 -4.52 12.48
CA ARG A 316 13.09 -4.55 12.53
C ARG A 316 13.74 -3.16 12.58
N LEU A 317 13.08 -2.17 11.96
CA LEU A 317 13.53 -0.77 11.92
C LEU A 317 12.88 0.09 13.01
N HIS A 318 12.27 -0.54 14.01
CA HIS A 318 11.62 0.16 15.10
C HIS A 318 12.61 0.53 16.20
N ASP A 319 12.50 1.74 16.73
CA ASP A 319 13.22 2.16 17.93
C ASP A 319 12.43 1.73 19.19
N SER A 320 13.10 1.50 20.31
CA SER A 320 12.43 1.03 21.54
C SER A 320 11.65 2.11 22.30
N SER A 321 11.34 3.26 21.68
CA SER A 321 10.77 4.42 22.39
C SER A 321 9.25 4.36 22.58
N SER A 322 8.55 3.52 21.81
CA SER A 322 7.09 3.38 21.86
C SER A 322 6.67 1.96 21.51
N PRO A 323 5.63 1.37 22.11
CA PRO A 323 5.16 0.05 21.69
C PRO A 323 4.41 0.08 20.33
N HIS A 324 4.06 1.27 19.83
CA HIS A 324 3.29 1.42 18.60
C HIS A 324 4.17 1.37 17.35
N LEU A 325 3.76 0.54 16.39
CA LEU A 325 4.50 0.29 15.16
C LEU A 325 4.54 1.51 14.25
N PHE A 326 3.45 2.28 14.14
CA PHE A 326 3.35 3.42 13.24
C PHE A 326 2.88 4.69 13.94
N ARG A 327 3.47 5.83 13.55
CA ARG A 327 2.95 7.17 13.86
C ARG A 327 2.07 7.63 12.71
N VAL A 328 0.77 7.68 12.93
CA VAL A 328 -0.23 8.02 11.89
C VAL A 328 -0.58 9.51 11.88
N SER A 329 -0.35 10.21 12.99
CA SER A 329 -0.49 11.67 13.06
C SER A 329 0.50 12.33 12.10
N GLY A 330 -0.02 13.12 11.15
CA GLY A 330 0.80 13.76 10.11
C GLY A 330 0.95 12.96 8.81
N PHE A 331 0.11 11.97 8.53
CA PHE A 331 0.15 11.17 7.29
C PHE A 331 0.32 11.99 5.99
N ALA A 332 -0.35 13.14 5.86
CA ALA A 332 -0.20 14.00 4.68
C ALA A 332 1.24 14.51 4.50
N SER A 333 1.92 14.82 5.60
CA SER A 333 3.32 15.19 5.62
C SER A 333 4.20 13.98 5.25
N THR A 334 3.92 12.81 5.82
CA THR A 334 4.60 11.55 5.48
C THR A 334 4.56 11.27 3.98
N TYR A 335 3.36 11.33 3.38
CA TYR A 335 3.18 11.16 1.94
C TYR A 335 3.95 12.22 1.13
N LYS A 336 3.86 13.51 1.51
CA LYS A 336 4.56 14.59 0.81
C LYS A 336 6.08 14.39 0.81
N HIS A 337 6.67 14.05 1.95
CA HIS A 337 8.11 13.80 2.07
C HIS A 337 8.53 12.55 1.28
N PHE A 338 7.73 11.49 1.35
CA PHE A 338 7.98 10.27 0.59
C PHE A 338 7.99 10.55 -0.92
N ARG A 339 6.94 11.20 -1.43
CA ARG A 339 6.84 11.63 -2.83
C ARG A 339 8.03 12.51 -3.24
N SER A 340 8.35 13.52 -2.43
CA SER A 340 9.47 14.43 -2.70
C SER A 340 10.79 13.66 -2.87
N TRP A 341 11.02 12.65 -2.03
CA TRP A 341 12.19 11.80 -2.14
C TRP A 341 12.16 10.89 -3.39
N VAL A 342 11.04 10.24 -3.70
CA VAL A 342 10.90 9.42 -4.92
C VAL A 342 11.22 10.23 -6.18
N ASN A 343 10.74 11.48 -6.22
CA ASN A 343 10.96 12.38 -7.35
C ASN A 343 12.33 13.08 -7.32
N SER A 344 13.11 12.92 -6.25
CA SER A 344 14.45 13.50 -6.14
C SER A 344 15.49 12.70 -6.94
N PRO A 345 16.68 13.26 -7.22
CA PRO A 345 17.76 12.52 -7.88
C PRO A 345 18.10 11.18 -7.21
N ALA A 346 17.96 11.09 -5.87
CA ALA A 346 18.22 9.85 -5.14
C ALA A 346 17.22 8.73 -5.47
N GLY A 347 15.94 9.07 -5.64
CA GLY A 347 14.90 8.11 -6.05
C GLY A 347 15.00 7.76 -7.54
N GLN A 348 15.26 8.76 -8.39
CA GLN A 348 15.43 8.55 -9.84
C GLN A 348 16.65 7.70 -10.19
N ARG A 349 17.73 7.81 -9.41
CA ARG A 349 18.92 6.93 -9.52
C ARG A 349 18.55 5.45 -9.39
N LEU A 350 17.55 5.13 -8.56
CA LEU A 350 17.06 3.77 -8.33
C LEU A 350 16.06 3.31 -9.41
N GLY A 351 15.74 4.16 -10.40
CA GLY A 351 14.76 3.86 -11.45
C GLY A 351 13.30 4.01 -11.00
N LEU A 352 13.04 4.68 -9.87
CA LEU A 352 11.66 4.86 -9.39
C LEU A 352 10.89 5.81 -10.30
N ALA A 353 9.71 5.37 -10.77
CA ALA A 353 8.82 6.20 -11.55
C ALA A 353 8.38 7.44 -10.73
N PRO A 354 8.46 8.66 -11.29
CA PRO A 354 7.98 9.86 -10.63
C PRO A 354 6.50 9.73 -10.23
N ILE A 355 6.18 10.14 -9.01
CA ILE A 355 4.79 10.19 -8.53
C ILE A 355 4.23 11.58 -8.88
N PRO A 356 3.17 11.69 -9.70
CA PRO A 356 2.54 12.97 -10.03
C PRO A 356 2.01 13.71 -8.80
N ASP A 357 1.74 15.01 -8.94
CA ASP A 357 1.05 15.75 -7.89
C ASP A 357 -0.39 15.26 -7.74
N GLY A 358 -0.85 15.12 -6.50
CA GLY A 358 -2.21 14.66 -6.22
C GLY A 358 -2.43 14.39 -4.74
N PRO A 359 -3.67 14.59 -4.25
CA PRO A 359 -3.98 14.33 -2.85
C PRO A 359 -4.02 12.83 -2.56
N VAL A 360 -3.30 12.41 -1.53
CA VAL A 360 -3.39 11.06 -0.96
C VAL A 360 -3.61 11.17 0.54
N ASN A 361 -4.67 10.54 1.02
CA ASN A 361 -4.93 10.38 2.45
C ASN A 361 -5.51 9.00 2.73
N LEU A 362 -5.49 8.59 3.99
CA LEU A 362 -5.95 7.27 4.43
C LEU A 362 -7.40 6.95 4.03
N ARG A 363 -8.28 7.95 4.00
CA ARG A 363 -9.67 7.74 3.59
C ARG A 363 -9.79 7.50 2.08
N MET A 364 -8.99 8.21 1.27
CA MET A 364 -8.91 7.99 -0.17
C MET A 364 -8.33 6.62 -0.49
N LEU A 365 -7.22 6.23 0.15
CA LEU A 365 -6.61 4.90 -0.03
C LEU A 365 -7.59 3.77 0.29
N ARG A 366 -8.24 3.86 1.46
CA ARG A 366 -9.29 2.90 1.85
C ARG A 366 -10.46 2.88 0.87
N ARG A 367 -10.88 4.04 0.35
CA ARG A 367 -11.96 4.14 -0.64
C ARG A 367 -11.53 3.50 -1.96
N THR A 368 -10.31 3.74 -2.43
CA THR A 368 -9.77 3.11 -3.64
C THR A 368 -9.76 1.60 -3.49
N LEU A 369 -9.21 1.06 -2.40
CA LEU A 369 -9.24 -0.39 -2.15
C LEU A 369 -10.68 -0.94 -2.12
N ALA A 370 -11.61 -0.22 -1.48
CA ALA A 370 -13.01 -0.64 -1.45
C ALA A 370 -13.64 -0.74 -2.85
N VAL A 371 -13.31 0.21 -3.73
CA VAL A 371 -13.76 0.21 -5.13
C VAL A 371 -13.13 -0.95 -5.89
N GLU A 372 -11.81 -1.11 -5.77
CA GLU A 372 -11.05 -2.18 -6.44
C GLU A 372 -11.54 -3.58 -6.04
N LEU A 373 -11.83 -3.79 -4.75
CA LEU A 373 -12.41 -5.03 -4.26
C LEU A 373 -13.84 -5.20 -4.79
N ALA A 374 -14.68 -4.17 -4.73
CA ALA A 374 -16.08 -4.25 -5.13
C ALA A 374 -16.28 -4.60 -6.62
N TYR A 375 -15.35 -4.21 -7.49
CA TYR A 375 -15.38 -4.55 -8.92
C TYR A 375 -14.95 -5.99 -9.24
N ARG A 376 -14.55 -6.79 -8.25
CA ARG A 376 -14.26 -8.22 -8.44
C ARG A 376 -15.52 -9.09 -8.26
N PRO A 377 -15.59 -10.28 -8.89
CA PRO A 377 -16.67 -11.24 -8.62
C PRO A 377 -16.76 -11.56 -7.10
N GLY A 378 -17.95 -11.46 -6.51
CA GLY A 378 -18.14 -11.60 -5.04
C GLY A 378 -17.51 -10.46 -4.19
N GLY A 379 -16.94 -9.48 -4.86
CA GLY A 379 -16.06 -8.48 -4.28
C GLY A 379 -16.74 -7.45 -3.39
N LEU A 380 -18.04 -7.20 -3.58
CA LEU A 380 -18.81 -6.29 -2.72
C LEU A 380 -18.95 -6.85 -1.29
N LEU A 381 -19.24 -8.15 -1.17
CA LEU A 381 -19.29 -8.85 0.12
C LEU A 381 -17.89 -8.93 0.73
N ALA A 382 -16.89 -9.32 -0.06
CA ALA A 382 -15.49 -9.35 0.37
C ALA A 382 -15.00 -7.99 0.87
N ALA A 383 -15.33 -6.89 0.17
CA ALA A 383 -14.98 -5.53 0.58
C ALA A 383 -15.64 -5.16 1.92
N LYS A 384 -16.91 -5.50 2.13
CA LYS A 384 -17.65 -5.18 3.36
C LYS A 384 -17.16 -5.98 4.57
N ILE A 385 -16.79 -7.25 4.35
CA ILE A 385 -16.12 -8.14 5.32
C ILE A 385 -14.72 -7.61 5.65
N HIS A 386 -13.85 -7.49 4.64
CA HIS A 386 -12.46 -7.07 4.78
C HIS A 386 -12.33 -5.70 5.46
N LEU A 387 -13.17 -4.74 5.05
CA LEU A 387 -13.15 -3.39 5.63
C LEU A 387 -13.93 -3.29 6.95
N LYS A 388 -14.38 -4.40 7.54
CA LYS A 388 -15.08 -4.39 8.84
C LYS A 388 -16.27 -3.42 8.83
N HIS A 389 -16.97 -3.36 7.70
CA HIS A 389 -18.25 -2.65 7.55
C HIS A 389 -19.41 -3.58 7.94
N VAL A 390 -19.16 -4.88 8.01
CA VAL A 390 -20.03 -5.91 8.57
C VAL A 390 -19.16 -6.85 9.41
N SER A 391 -19.66 -7.28 10.56
CA SER A 391 -18.96 -8.27 11.40
C SER A 391 -19.03 -9.65 10.74
N VAL A 392 -17.88 -10.32 10.73
CA VAL A 392 -17.63 -11.62 10.07
C VAL A 392 -17.81 -12.79 11.05
N ILE A 393 -18.33 -12.55 12.24
CA ILE A 393 -18.64 -13.60 13.26
C ILE A 393 -19.83 -14.49 12.81
N THR A 394 -19.96 -14.73 11.51
CA THR A 394 -20.97 -15.57 10.85
C THR A 394 -20.47 -16.19 9.53
N THR A 395 -19.16 -16.15 9.18
CA THR A 395 -18.66 -16.88 7.99
C THR A 395 -17.80 -18.09 8.29
N GLU A 396 -17.39 -18.32 9.53
CA GLU A 396 -16.92 -19.65 9.97
C GLU A 396 -18.07 -20.55 10.47
N GLY A 397 -19.29 -20.03 10.52
CA GLY A 397 -20.51 -20.81 10.79
C GLY A 397 -21.70 -20.21 10.06
N TYR A 398 -22.27 -20.95 9.12
CA TYR A 398 -23.56 -20.64 8.51
C TYR A 398 -24.60 -20.27 9.60
N ALA A 399 -25.31 -19.17 9.36
CA ALA A 399 -26.61 -18.85 9.93
C ALA A 399 -26.78 -18.91 11.47
N ASN A 400 -26.60 -17.77 12.15
CA ASN A 400 -27.66 -17.22 13.03
C ASN A 400 -27.26 -15.91 13.72
N ARG A 401 -27.88 -14.80 13.32
CA ARG A 401 -28.39 -13.76 14.24
C ARG A 401 -29.36 -12.85 13.49
N PRO A 402 -30.67 -12.88 13.78
CA PRO A 402 -31.62 -11.97 13.16
C PRO A 402 -31.59 -10.62 13.88
N GLY A 403 -31.38 -9.52 13.15
CA GLY A 403 -31.53 -8.18 13.75
C GLY A 403 -31.19 -6.97 12.87
N GLY A 404 -32.21 -6.13 12.65
CA GLY A 404 -32.20 -4.65 12.54
C GLY A 404 -31.29 -3.94 11.52
N SER A 405 -29.98 -4.11 11.59
CA SER A 405 -29.00 -3.46 10.69
C SER A 405 -28.72 -4.30 9.43
N GLN A 406 -28.96 -5.60 9.51
CA GLN A 406 -28.80 -6.54 8.39
C GLN A 406 -29.80 -6.31 7.26
N SER A 407 -31.07 -6.01 7.56
CA SER A 407 -32.10 -5.78 6.55
C SER A 407 -31.87 -4.46 5.80
N ARG A 408 -31.43 -3.40 6.50
CA ARG A 408 -31.03 -2.13 5.86
C ARG A 408 -29.81 -2.29 4.97
N PHE A 409 -28.82 -3.07 5.42
CA PHE A 409 -27.64 -3.41 4.65
C PHE A 409 -27.96 -4.26 3.41
N LEU A 410 -28.80 -5.29 3.54
CA LEU A 410 -29.23 -6.12 2.41
C LEU A 410 -30.09 -5.31 1.42
N ALA A 411 -30.89 -4.35 1.91
CA ALA A 411 -31.64 -3.44 1.05
C ALA A 411 -30.73 -2.45 0.32
N GLU A 412 -29.70 -1.89 0.96
CA GLU A 412 -28.70 -1.03 0.31
C GLU A 412 -27.85 -1.79 -0.71
N VAL A 413 -27.44 -3.03 -0.39
CA VAL A 413 -26.76 -3.94 -1.34
C VAL A 413 -27.65 -4.22 -2.52
N GLY A 414 -28.92 -4.58 -2.27
CA GLY A 414 -29.90 -4.84 -3.33
C GLY A 414 -30.06 -3.65 -4.26
N LYS A 415 -30.13 -2.41 -3.72
CA LYS A 415 -30.26 -1.19 -4.54
C LYS A 415 -29.06 -0.94 -5.44
N GLU A 416 -27.83 -1.09 -4.93
CA GLU A 416 -26.62 -0.88 -5.73
C GLU A 416 -26.38 -2.02 -6.72
N GLU A 417 -26.72 -3.27 -6.36
CA GLU A 417 -26.73 -4.41 -7.27
C GLU A 417 -27.75 -4.21 -8.40
N GLU A 418 -28.97 -3.72 -8.09
CA GLU A 418 -30.00 -3.40 -9.09
C GLU A 418 -29.52 -2.32 -10.06
N LYS A 419 -28.89 -1.24 -9.58
CA LYS A 419 -28.32 -0.17 -10.43
C LYS A 419 -27.24 -0.72 -11.36
N ARG A 420 -26.27 -1.46 -10.83
CA ARG A 420 -25.19 -2.08 -11.62
C ARG A 420 -25.76 -3.05 -12.65
N ASN A 421 -26.69 -3.90 -12.23
CA ASN A 421 -27.29 -4.88 -13.12
C ASN A 421 -28.05 -4.20 -14.26
N LEU A 422 -28.75 -3.10 -13.99
CA LEU A 422 -29.43 -2.32 -15.02
C LEU A 422 -28.46 -1.77 -16.07
N VAL A 423 -27.29 -1.26 -15.65
CA VAL A 423 -26.22 -0.85 -16.58
C VAL A 423 -25.79 -2.00 -17.47
N ILE A 424 -25.49 -3.17 -16.88
CA ILE A 424 -25.07 -4.36 -17.65
C ILE A 424 -26.17 -4.81 -18.62
N VAL A 425 -27.43 -4.89 -18.19
CA VAL A 425 -28.52 -5.29 -19.10
C VAL A 425 -28.69 -4.29 -20.24
N THR A 426 -28.48 -3.00 -19.98
CA THR A 426 -28.53 -1.95 -21.01
C THR A 426 -27.39 -2.12 -22.02
N GLU A 427 -26.17 -2.31 -21.54
CA GLU A 427 -25.00 -2.61 -22.40
C GLU A 427 -25.24 -3.87 -23.24
N GLU A 428 -25.76 -4.95 -22.66
CA GLU A 428 -26.02 -6.18 -23.43
C GLU A 428 -27.19 -6.05 -24.42
N TRP A 429 -28.17 -5.21 -24.14
CA TRP A 429 -29.23 -4.88 -25.10
C TRP A 429 -28.69 -4.07 -26.28
N GLU A 430 -27.83 -3.08 -26.02
CA GLU A 430 -27.15 -2.30 -27.06
C GLU A 430 -26.21 -3.19 -27.89
N ASN A 431 -25.44 -4.08 -27.24
CA ASN A 431 -24.61 -5.08 -27.91
C ASN A 431 -25.45 -5.95 -28.86
N ALA A 432 -26.59 -6.45 -28.39
CA ALA A 432 -27.48 -7.28 -29.21
C ALA A 432 -28.00 -6.53 -30.45
N ARG A 433 -28.33 -5.23 -30.31
CA ARG A 433 -28.72 -4.35 -31.43
C ARG A 433 -27.56 -4.06 -32.39
N ALA A 434 -26.35 -3.96 -31.87
CA ALA A 434 -25.12 -3.81 -32.66
C ALA A 434 -24.65 -5.13 -33.31
N GLY A 435 -25.36 -6.24 -33.09
CA GLY A 435 -25.04 -7.55 -33.65
C GLY A 435 -24.05 -8.39 -32.83
N ILE A 436 -23.57 -7.88 -31.70
CA ILE A 436 -22.76 -8.62 -30.73
C ILE A 436 -23.71 -9.44 -29.84
N LYS A 437 -23.85 -10.73 -30.13
CA LYS A 437 -24.84 -11.57 -29.47
C LYS A 437 -24.24 -12.36 -28.31
N PRO A 438 -25.04 -12.62 -27.24
CA PRO A 438 -24.67 -13.61 -26.24
C PRO A 438 -24.60 -15.01 -26.85
N SER A 439 -23.79 -15.87 -26.25
CA SER A 439 -23.75 -17.31 -26.52
C SER A 439 -24.13 -18.11 -25.26
N GLY A 440 -24.17 -19.44 -25.38
CA GLY A 440 -24.54 -20.35 -24.28
C GLY A 440 -26.03 -20.71 -24.25
N PRO A 441 -26.42 -21.65 -23.38
CA PRO A 441 -27.76 -22.25 -23.43
C PRO A 441 -28.92 -21.27 -23.19
N GLY A 442 -28.68 -20.20 -22.42
CA GLY A 442 -29.68 -19.16 -22.14
C GLY A 442 -29.72 -18.00 -23.14
N ALA A 443 -28.90 -18.03 -24.20
CA ALA A 443 -28.80 -16.91 -25.13
C ALA A 443 -30.11 -16.63 -25.87
N ARG A 444 -30.82 -17.69 -26.29
CA ARG A 444 -32.09 -17.59 -27.02
C ARG A 444 -33.15 -16.83 -26.21
N ASP A 445 -33.34 -17.22 -24.95
CA ASP A 445 -34.32 -16.61 -24.04
C ASP A 445 -33.99 -15.14 -23.73
N LEU A 446 -32.69 -14.78 -23.67
CA LEU A 446 -32.26 -13.39 -23.48
C LEU A 446 -32.52 -12.55 -24.73
N LEU A 447 -32.20 -13.07 -25.92
CA LEU A 447 -32.44 -12.38 -27.19
C LEU A 447 -33.94 -12.21 -27.49
N GLU A 448 -34.78 -13.22 -27.23
CA GLU A 448 -36.24 -13.09 -27.34
C GLU A 448 -36.77 -11.99 -26.41
N PHE A 449 -36.19 -11.85 -25.22
CA PHE A 449 -36.53 -10.75 -24.33
C PHE A 449 -36.14 -9.39 -24.89
N PHE A 450 -34.92 -9.23 -25.41
CA PHE A 450 -34.50 -7.97 -26.05
C PHE A 450 -35.37 -7.61 -27.26
N GLN A 451 -35.71 -8.58 -28.11
CA GLN A 451 -36.64 -8.37 -29.23
C GLN A 451 -38.03 -7.90 -28.75
N SER A 452 -38.52 -8.45 -27.63
CA SER A 452 -39.80 -7.99 -27.05
C SER A 452 -39.75 -6.56 -26.49
N VAL A 453 -38.56 -6.08 -26.11
CA VAL A 453 -38.34 -4.70 -25.67
C VAL A 453 -38.29 -3.78 -26.90
N ASP A 454 -37.57 -4.18 -27.94
CA ASP A 454 -37.49 -3.44 -29.20
C ASP A 454 -38.86 -3.25 -29.85
N GLY A 455 -39.67 -4.31 -29.98
CA GLY A 455 -41.01 -4.21 -30.56
C GLY A 455 -41.96 -3.27 -29.79
N LYS A 456 -41.87 -3.26 -28.44
CA LYS A 456 -42.65 -2.32 -27.62
C LYS A 456 -42.20 -0.88 -27.78
N LEU A 457 -40.91 -0.67 -28.07
CA LEU A 457 -40.36 0.65 -28.34
C LEU A 457 -40.85 1.18 -29.70
N ASP A 458 -40.88 0.32 -30.71
CA ASP A 458 -41.39 0.64 -32.04
C ASP A 458 -42.89 1.00 -32.00
N ASP A 459 -43.70 0.22 -31.26
CA ASP A 459 -45.13 0.51 -31.05
C ASP A 459 -45.36 1.85 -30.34
N ALA A 460 -44.53 2.16 -29.33
CA ALA A 460 -44.62 3.42 -28.59
C ALA A 460 -44.28 4.63 -29.48
N LEU A 461 -43.28 4.50 -30.35
CA LEU A 461 -42.89 5.52 -31.33
C LEU A 461 -44.00 5.79 -32.35
N GLN A 462 -44.79 4.78 -32.73
CA GLN A 462 -45.91 4.92 -33.66
C GLN A 462 -47.15 5.58 -33.03
N THR A 463 -47.37 5.39 -31.73
CA THR A 463 -48.64 5.77 -31.07
C THR A 463 -48.63 7.21 -30.51
N ALA A 464 -47.46 7.75 -30.13
CA ALA A 464 -47.36 9.11 -29.57
C ALA A 464 -45.96 9.75 -29.75
N PRO A 465 -45.67 10.39 -30.90
CA PRO A 465 -44.33 10.93 -31.20
C PRO A 465 -43.87 12.11 -30.32
N ASN A 466 -44.74 12.70 -29.48
CA ASN A 466 -44.47 13.96 -28.76
C ASN A 466 -44.36 13.84 -27.22
N VAL A 467 -44.21 12.64 -26.62
CA VAL A 467 -44.05 12.47 -25.16
C VAL A 467 -42.73 11.75 -24.79
N ILE A 468 -41.70 12.56 -24.52
CA ILE A 468 -40.60 12.45 -23.52
C ILE A 468 -39.75 11.15 -23.43
N THR A 469 -38.43 11.33 -23.68
CA THR A 469 -37.23 10.55 -23.28
C THR A 469 -37.28 9.02 -23.37
N ASN A 470 -36.85 8.50 -24.52
CA ASN A 470 -36.58 7.09 -24.83
C ASN A 470 -35.85 6.33 -23.69
N ASP A 471 -34.82 6.94 -23.10
CA ASP A 471 -33.96 6.31 -22.09
C ASP A 471 -34.68 5.85 -20.81
N GLN A 472 -35.69 6.59 -20.32
CA GLN A 472 -36.36 6.25 -19.06
C GLN A 472 -37.35 5.10 -19.26
N GLN A 473 -38.00 5.04 -20.42
CA GLN A 473 -38.91 3.94 -20.77
C GLN A 473 -38.14 2.64 -21.00
N VAL A 474 -37.03 2.69 -21.76
CA VAL A 474 -36.15 1.53 -21.96
C VAL A 474 -35.60 1.01 -20.64
N ARG A 475 -35.11 1.90 -19.76
CA ARG A 475 -34.68 1.52 -18.40
C ARG A 475 -35.78 0.83 -17.60
N GLY A 476 -37.02 1.31 -17.70
CA GLY A 476 -38.18 0.67 -17.08
C GLY A 476 -38.40 -0.76 -17.57
N MET A 477 -38.31 -0.99 -18.88
CA MET A 477 -38.50 -2.31 -19.50
C MET A 477 -37.38 -3.30 -19.14
N LEU A 478 -36.13 -2.85 -19.09
CA LEU A 478 -34.96 -3.70 -18.77
C LEU A 478 -34.88 -4.06 -17.27
N THR A 479 -35.51 -3.29 -16.38
CA THR A 479 -35.48 -3.49 -14.93
C THR A 479 -35.93 -4.90 -14.51
N LYS A 480 -36.93 -5.49 -15.19
CA LYS A 480 -37.41 -6.86 -14.89
C LYS A 480 -36.29 -7.89 -15.04
N ARG A 481 -35.46 -7.76 -16.08
CA ARG A 481 -34.36 -8.69 -16.35
C ARG A 481 -33.17 -8.41 -15.44
N ALA A 482 -32.88 -7.13 -15.15
CA ALA A 482 -31.82 -6.73 -14.22
C ALA A 482 -31.99 -7.34 -12.81
N LYS A 483 -33.22 -7.47 -12.32
CA LYS A 483 -33.52 -8.10 -11.01
C LYS A 483 -33.20 -9.60 -10.94
N THR A 484 -33.14 -10.27 -12.10
CA THR A 484 -32.83 -11.70 -12.19
C THR A 484 -31.37 -11.97 -12.55
N LEU A 485 -30.55 -10.92 -12.72
CA LEU A 485 -29.16 -11.06 -13.14
C LEU A 485 -28.25 -11.33 -11.94
N HIS A 486 -27.54 -12.45 -12.01
CA HIS A 486 -26.45 -12.81 -11.10
C HIS A 486 -25.15 -12.97 -11.89
N LEU A 487 -24.08 -12.34 -11.41
CA LEU A 487 -22.80 -12.31 -12.10
C LEU A 487 -21.92 -13.49 -11.66
N GLY A 488 -21.57 -14.36 -12.60
CA GLY A 488 -20.49 -15.33 -12.46
C GLY A 488 -19.18 -14.77 -13.04
N SER A 489 -18.05 -15.38 -12.69
CA SER A 489 -16.76 -15.03 -13.30
C SER A 489 -16.68 -15.41 -14.78
N ALA A 490 -17.31 -16.53 -15.16
CA ALA A 490 -17.26 -17.08 -16.50
C ALA A 490 -18.58 -16.94 -17.29
N ASN A 491 -19.63 -16.35 -16.69
CA ASN A 491 -20.95 -16.23 -17.30
C ASN A 491 -21.83 -15.20 -16.58
N TYR A 492 -22.90 -14.78 -17.24
CA TYR A 492 -24.07 -14.20 -16.57
C TYR A 492 -25.13 -15.26 -16.34
N CYS A 493 -25.85 -15.17 -15.22
CA CYS A 493 -26.97 -16.03 -14.87
C CYS A 493 -28.25 -15.20 -14.78
N TRP A 494 -29.19 -15.45 -15.69
CA TRP A 494 -30.48 -14.76 -15.76
C TRP A 494 -31.55 -15.56 -15.03
N PHE A 495 -31.38 -15.75 -13.73
CA PHE A 495 -32.18 -16.59 -12.83
C PHE A 495 -33.67 -16.20 -12.82
N ALA A 496 -34.37 -16.53 -13.90
CA ALA A 496 -35.76 -16.16 -14.17
C ALA A 496 -36.76 -17.20 -13.64
N ASP A 497 -36.27 -18.42 -13.43
CA ASP A 497 -37.04 -19.60 -13.06
C ASP A 497 -36.15 -20.55 -12.23
N PRO A 498 -36.37 -20.66 -10.91
CA PRO A 498 -35.62 -21.56 -10.03
C PRO A 498 -35.66 -23.03 -10.49
N ALA A 499 -36.76 -23.47 -11.12
CA ALA A 499 -36.92 -24.85 -11.60
C ALA A 499 -36.06 -25.14 -12.84
N LYS A 500 -35.50 -24.12 -13.49
CA LYS A 500 -34.54 -24.27 -14.61
C LYS A 500 -33.09 -24.18 -14.15
N ALA A 501 -32.81 -23.73 -12.94
CA ALA A 501 -31.46 -23.53 -12.44
C ALA A 501 -30.76 -24.86 -12.18
N LEU A 502 -29.78 -25.21 -13.01
CA LEU A 502 -29.04 -26.47 -12.90
C LEU A 502 -28.30 -26.59 -11.56
N CYS A 503 -27.75 -25.48 -11.05
CA CYS A 503 -27.06 -25.49 -9.75
C CYS A 503 -27.98 -25.87 -8.58
N LEU A 504 -29.26 -25.46 -8.59
CA LEU A 504 -30.23 -25.84 -7.56
C LEU A 504 -30.66 -27.30 -7.70
N LYS A 505 -30.81 -27.80 -8.93
CA LYS A 505 -31.09 -29.23 -9.19
C LYS A 505 -29.96 -30.12 -8.68
N LEU A 506 -28.71 -29.76 -9.00
CA LEU A 506 -27.53 -30.52 -8.57
C LEU A 506 -27.33 -30.46 -7.06
N ALA A 507 -27.69 -29.35 -6.42
CA ALA A 507 -27.62 -29.19 -4.96
C ALA A 507 -28.80 -29.83 -4.19
N GLY A 508 -29.84 -30.32 -4.88
CA GLY A 508 -31.03 -30.87 -4.23
C GLY A 508 -31.93 -29.84 -3.53
N THR A 509 -31.81 -28.55 -3.91
CA THR A 509 -32.51 -27.42 -3.27
C THR A 509 -33.35 -26.61 -4.28
N PRO A 510 -34.32 -27.23 -4.99
CA PRO A 510 -35.02 -26.59 -6.11
C PRO A 510 -35.94 -25.42 -5.72
N THR A 511 -36.18 -25.20 -4.42
CA THR A 511 -37.13 -24.20 -3.89
C THR A 511 -36.46 -22.90 -3.42
N VAL A 512 -35.13 -22.79 -3.51
CA VAL A 512 -34.40 -21.59 -3.08
C VAL A 512 -34.59 -20.45 -4.10
N ASP A 513 -34.77 -19.23 -3.60
CA ASP A 513 -35.11 -18.02 -4.38
C ASP A 513 -33.89 -17.31 -5.00
N ARG A 514 -32.70 -17.92 -4.92
CA ARG A 514 -31.43 -17.40 -5.46
C ARG A 514 -30.56 -18.51 -6.04
N PRO A 515 -29.76 -18.24 -7.10
CA PRO A 515 -28.87 -19.25 -7.66
C PRO A 515 -27.62 -19.46 -6.79
N LEU A 516 -27.15 -20.70 -6.73
CA LEU A 516 -25.81 -21.04 -6.23
C LEU A 516 -24.77 -20.76 -7.32
N ILE A 517 -24.44 -19.47 -7.53
CA ILE A 517 -23.62 -19.03 -8.67
C ILE A 517 -22.22 -19.66 -8.71
N GLY A 518 -21.62 -19.92 -7.54
CA GLY A 518 -20.32 -20.61 -7.44
C GLY A 518 -20.35 -22.09 -7.84
N MET A 519 -21.54 -22.70 -7.91
CA MET A 519 -21.76 -24.06 -8.39
C MET A 519 -22.40 -24.08 -9.80
N CYS A 520 -22.39 -22.94 -10.50
CA CYS A 520 -23.04 -22.85 -11.80
C CYS A 520 -22.22 -23.59 -12.87
N ASP A 521 -22.76 -24.70 -13.37
CA ASP A 521 -22.33 -25.31 -14.64
C ASP A 521 -22.93 -24.51 -15.80
N SER A 522 -22.27 -23.39 -16.13
CA SER A 522 -22.78 -22.42 -17.11
C SER A 522 -22.73 -22.90 -18.56
N ALA A 523 -21.97 -23.96 -18.85
CA ALA A 523 -21.97 -24.59 -20.17
C ALA A 523 -23.27 -25.38 -20.44
N ARG A 524 -23.98 -25.81 -19.37
CA ARG A 524 -25.18 -26.65 -19.45
C ARG A 524 -26.45 -25.99 -18.90
N CYS A 525 -26.30 -24.97 -18.05
CA CYS A 525 -27.44 -24.31 -17.43
C CYS A 525 -28.25 -23.49 -18.46
N PRO A 526 -29.56 -23.75 -18.63
CA PRO A 526 -30.41 -23.06 -19.62
C PRO A 526 -30.61 -21.56 -19.33
N GLN A 527 -30.14 -21.05 -18.19
CA GLN A 527 -30.27 -19.65 -17.79
C GLN A 527 -28.92 -18.91 -17.80
N ALA A 528 -27.86 -19.58 -18.26
CA ALA A 528 -26.53 -19.01 -18.34
C ALA A 528 -26.24 -18.49 -19.76
N THR A 529 -25.60 -17.33 -19.84
CA THR A 529 -25.09 -16.76 -21.10
C THR A 529 -23.61 -16.43 -20.97
N HIS A 530 -22.88 -16.64 -22.06
CA HIS A 530 -21.50 -16.24 -22.24
C HIS A 530 -21.43 -15.03 -23.18
N HIS A 531 -20.44 -14.17 -22.98
CA HIS A 531 -20.30 -12.85 -23.60
C HIS A 531 -18.82 -12.63 -23.90
N PRO A 532 -18.43 -11.69 -24.78
CA PRO A 532 -17.03 -11.45 -25.14
C PRO A 532 -16.11 -11.32 -23.91
N ARG A 533 -16.58 -10.61 -22.87
CA ARG A 533 -15.83 -10.41 -21.63
C ARG A 533 -15.52 -11.69 -20.85
N HIS A 534 -16.26 -12.78 -21.09
CA HIS A 534 -16.06 -14.07 -20.44
C HIS A 534 -15.01 -14.91 -21.15
N ARG A 535 -14.66 -14.59 -22.41
CA ARG A 535 -13.70 -15.35 -23.22
C ARG A 535 -12.35 -15.57 -22.53
N PRO A 536 -11.69 -14.56 -21.92
CA PRO A 536 -10.38 -14.76 -21.29
C PRO A 536 -10.41 -15.75 -20.12
N VAL A 537 -11.55 -15.85 -19.43
CA VAL A 537 -11.73 -16.81 -18.32
C VAL A 537 -11.78 -18.23 -18.85
N TRP A 538 -12.49 -18.46 -19.96
CA TRP A 538 -12.55 -19.78 -20.61
C TRP A 538 -11.24 -20.17 -21.29
N GLU A 539 -10.50 -19.21 -21.85
CA GLU A 539 -9.16 -19.43 -22.41
C GLU A 539 -8.19 -19.93 -21.33
N LYS A 540 -8.20 -19.29 -20.16
CA LYS A 540 -7.43 -19.77 -19.01
C LYS A 540 -7.84 -21.17 -18.56
N THR A 541 -9.14 -21.50 -18.57
CA THR A 541 -9.62 -22.86 -18.26
C THR A 541 -9.08 -23.88 -19.27
N VAL A 542 -9.04 -23.53 -20.57
CA VAL A 542 -8.47 -24.38 -21.63
C VAL A 542 -6.97 -24.62 -21.40
N GLU A 543 -6.21 -23.56 -21.13
CA GLU A 543 -4.78 -23.66 -20.83
C GLU A 543 -4.51 -24.55 -19.61
N GLN A 544 -5.25 -24.33 -18.52
CA GLN A 544 -5.13 -25.13 -17.29
C GLN A 544 -5.44 -26.60 -17.52
N ASN A 545 -6.52 -26.92 -18.23
CA ASN A 545 -6.88 -28.29 -18.53
C ASN A 545 -5.83 -28.99 -19.41
N LYS A 546 -5.24 -28.29 -20.39
CA LYS A 546 -4.14 -28.82 -21.21
C LYS A 546 -2.91 -29.16 -20.35
N VAL A 547 -2.55 -28.26 -19.42
CA VAL A 547 -1.46 -28.50 -18.46
C VAL A 547 -1.75 -29.70 -17.56
N PHE A 548 -2.94 -29.77 -16.97
CA PHE A 548 -3.31 -30.88 -16.08
C PHE A 548 -3.30 -32.23 -16.81
N ILE A 549 -3.85 -32.31 -18.03
CA ILE A 549 -3.81 -33.53 -18.84
C ILE A 549 -2.36 -33.99 -19.09
N GLY A 550 -1.46 -33.04 -19.36
CA GLY A 550 -0.03 -33.30 -19.56
C GLY A 550 0.69 -33.82 -18.31
N MET A 551 0.20 -33.49 -17.11
CA MET A 551 0.76 -33.94 -15.83
C MET A 551 0.25 -35.33 -15.39
N LEU A 552 -0.81 -35.85 -16.01
CA LEU A 552 -1.39 -37.14 -15.61
C LEU A 552 -0.52 -38.34 -16.01
N GLY A 553 -0.28 -39.23 -15.04
CA GLY A 553 0.41 -40.50 -15.25
C GLY A 553 -0.40 -41.51 -16.06
N ARG A 554 0.25 -42.53 -16.64
CA ARG A 554 -0.37 -43.55 -17.52
C ARG A 554 -1.51 -44.36 -16.85
N GLY A 555 -1.58 -44.39 -15.51
CA GLY A 555 -2.62 -45.09 -14.75
C GLY A 555 -3.93 -44.30 -14.55
N GLN A 556 -3.95 -42.99 -14.76
CA GLN A 556 -5.09 -42.10 -14.46
C GLN A 556 -6.07 -41.96 -15.64
N LYS A 557 -6.51 -43.09 -16.20
CA LYS A 557 -7.34 -43.09 -17.43
C LYS A 557 -8.69 -42.38 -17.24
N ALA A 558 -9.38 -42.61 -16.13
CA ALA A 558 -10.69 -42.00 -15.87
C ALA A 558 -10.61 -40.47 -15.69
N GLU A 559 -9.58 -40.00 -14.98
CA GLU A 559 -9.33 -38.58 -14.74
C GLU A 559 -8.94 -37.87 -16.04
N ARG A 560 -8.13 -38.52 -16.88
CA ARG A 560 -7.81 -38.04 -18.23
C ARG A 560 -9.08 -37.87 -19.08
N THR A 561 -9.93 -38.88 -19.14
CA THR A 561 -11.19 -38.81 -19.90
C THR A 561 -12.12 -37.71 -19.38
N CYS A 562 -12.18 -37.50 -18.06
CA CYS A 562 -12.96 -36.40 -17.47
C CYS A 562 -12.43 -35.03 -17.91
N LEU A 563 -11.12 -34.81 -17.79
CA LEU A 563 -10.46 -33.56 -18.16
C LEU A 563 -10.50 -33.29 -19.67
N GLU A 564 -10.40 -34.32 -20.52
CA GLU A 564 -10.59 -34.20 -21.97
C GLU A 564 -12.02 -33.75 -22.31
N ALA A 565 -13.02 -34.29 -21.62
CA ALA A 565 -14.41 -33.86 -21.80
C ALA A 565 -14.65 -32.42 -21.30
N GLU A 566 -14.00 -32.00 -20.21
CA GLU A 566 -14.02 -30.61 -19.74
C GLU A 566 -13.31 -29.65 -20.69
N LEU A 567 -12.16 -30.04 -21.22
CA LEU A 567 -11.42 -29.29 -22.22
C LEU A 567 -12.26 -29.07 -23.49
N ALA A 568 -12.84 -30.13 -24.04
CA ALA A 568 -13.70 -30.05 -25.22
C ALA A 568 -14.92 -29.15 -24.99
N ARG A 569 -15.49 -29.16 -23.78
CA ARG A 569 -16.59 -28.26 -23.40
C ARG A 569 -16.12 -26.80 -23.35
N ALA A 570 -14.97 -26.52 -22.73
CA ALA A 570 -14.43 -25.17 -22.64
C ALA A 570 -14.08 -24.61 -24.02
N GLU A 571 -13.45 -25.40 -24.90
CA GLU A 571 -13.15 -25.01 -26.28
C GLU A 571 -14.42 -24.71 -27.08
N LYS A 572 -15.49 -25.51 -26.90
CA LYS A 572 -16.80 -25.24 -27.51
C LYS A 572 -17.41 -23.93 -27.04
N VAL A 573 -17.25 -23.57 -25.76
CA VAL A 573 -17.73 -22.29 -25.23
C VAL A 573 -16.98 -21.13 -25.86
N ILE A 574 -15.64 -21.19 -25.97
CA ILE A 574 -14.85 -20.16 -26.65
C ILE A 574 -15.31 -19.99 -28.10
N ALA A 575 -15.42 -21.09 -28.85
CA ALA A 575 -15.87 -21.05 -30.24
C ALA A 575 -17.28 -20.43 -30.37
N ALA A 576 -18.19 -20.72 -29.43
CA ALA A 576 -19.52 -20.14 -29.41
C ALA A 576 -19.51 -18.64 -29.10
N ILE A 577 -18.64 -18.18 -28.19
CA ILE A 577 -18.45 -16.74 -27.92
C ILE A 577 -17.91 -16.04 -29.17
N ASP A 578 -16.88 -16.59 -29.80
CA ASP A 578 -16.23 -16.00 -30.98
C ASP A 578 -17.21 -15.92 -32.17
N ALA A 579 -18.02 -16.96 -32.38
CA ALA A 579 -19.06 -16.98 -33.40
C ALA A 579 -20.19 -15.97 -33.13
N ALA A 580 -20.61 -15.82 -31.87
CA ALA A 580 -21.70 -14.92 -31.51
C ALA A 580 -21.29 -13.43 -31.49
N SER A 581 -20.00 -13.16 -31.36
CA SER A 581 -19.44 -11.79 -31.29
C SER A 581 -19.10 -11.18 -32.66
N GLY A 582 -19.32 -11.90 -33.76
CA GLY A 582 -19.05 -11.42 -35.13
C GLY A 582 -17.70 -11.83 -35.73
N GLY A 583 -17.07 -12.90 -35.24
CA GLY A 583 -15.77 -13.39 -35.74
C GLY A 583 -14.57 -12.62 -35.16
N PRO A 584 -13.35 -13.17 -35.23
CA PRO A 584 -12.19 -12.60 -34.55
C PRO A 584 -11.87 -11.23 -35.14
N THR A 585 -12.06 -10.18 -34.35
CA THR A 585 -11.41 -8.89 -34.61
C THR A 585 -9.91 -9.12 -34.56
N ALA A 586 -9.31 -9.23 -35.75
CA ALA A 586 -7.89 -9.04 -35.92
C ALA A 586 -7.49 -7.73 -35.23
N ALA A 587 -6.42 -7.79 -34.45
CA ALA A 587 -5.83 -6.66 -33.76
C ALA A 587 -5.72 -5.46 -34.72
N ALA A 588 -6.54 -4.44 -34.48
CA ALA A 588 -6.25 -3.10 -34.97
C ALA A 588 -5.12 -2.57 -34.09
N GLY A 589 -3.90 -2.78 -34.54
CA GLY A 589 -2.78 -1.96 -34.13
C GLY A 589 -3.07 -0.52 -34.53
N THR A 590 -3.07 0.37 -33.56
CA THR A 590 -2.79 1.78 -33.76
C THR A 590 -1.56 2.08 -32.92
N GLU A 591 -0.41 2.00 -33.58
CA GLU A 591 0.63 3.01 -33.43
C GLU A 591 -0.02 4.39 -33.64
N GLY A 592 0.28 5.32 -32.73
CA GLY A 592 -0.28 6.67 -32.66
C GLY A 592 -0.13 7.23 -31.25
#